data_AF-A0A7C7JEV3-F1
#
_entry.id   AF-A0A7C7JEV3-F1
#
_cell.length_a   1.000
_cell.length_b   1.000
_cell.length_c   1.000
_cell.angle_alpha   90.00
_cell.angle_beta   90.00
_cell.angle_gamma   90.00
#
_symmetry.space_group_name_H-M   'P 1'
#
loop_
_entity.id
_entity.type
_entity.pdbx_description
1 polymer ?
#
loop_
_entity_poly.entity_id
_entity_poly.type
_entity_poly.pdbx_seq_one_letter_code
_entity_poly.pdbx_strand_id
1 'polypeptide(L)' 'MKIITLFFEHVTNWGLVWFGVIFWGSIFNATSAYFFQNSHDLAFTLLAYLLGLTLGLLAKYRGWVWIN' A
#
# COMPACT_ATOMS: atom_id res chain seq x y z
N MET A 1 -20.77 18.78 -5.71
CA MET A 1 -21.07 17.49 -5.04
C MET A 1 -20.50 16.26 -5.74
N LYS A 2 -20.49 16.18 -7.08
CA LYS A 2 -20.04 14.98 -7.84
C LYS A 2 -18.58 14.54 -7.59
N ILE A 3 -17.66 15.46 -7.31
CA ILE A 3 -16.25 15.12 -7.03
C ILE A 3 -16.11 14.40 -5.67
N ILE A 4 -16.87 14.86 -4.67
CA ILE A 4 -16.84 14.28 -3.32
C ILE A 4 -17.38 12.85 -3.35
N THR A 5 -18.47 12.61 -4.10
CA THR A 5 -19.03 11.26 -4.25
C THR A 5 -18.05 10.32 -4.94
N LEU A 6 -17.40 10.76 -6.01
CA LEU A 6 -16.38 9.96 -6.72
C LEU A 6 -15.16 9.66 -5.83
N PHE A 7 -14.76 10.60 -4.98
CA PHE A 7 -13.67 10.40 -4.02
C PHE A 7 -14.02 9.30 -3.01
N PHE A 8 -15.19 9.40 -2.37
CA PHE A 8 -15.61 8.38 -1.40
C PHE A 8 -15.81 7.02 -2.06
N GLU A 9 -16.40 6.96 -3.25
CA GLU A 9 -16.56 5.72 -4.01
C GLU A 9 -15.20 5.07 -4.34
N HIS A 10 -14.19 5.87 -4.69
CA HIS A 10 -12.84 5.35 -4.88
C HIS A 10 -12.27 4.80 -3.58
N VAL A 11 -12.29 5.56 -2.49
CA VAL A 11 -11.71 5.12 -1.20
C VAL A 11 -12.38 3.83 -0.71
N THR A 12 -13.71 3.74 -0.76
CA THR A 12 -14.46 2.56 -0.32
C THR A 12 -14.14 1.34 -1.19
N ASN A 13 -14.06 1.48 -2.52
CA ASN A 13 -13.79 0.38 -3.43
C ASN A 13 -12.30 0.01 -3.55
N TRP A 14 -11.40 0.83 -3.01
CA TRP A 14 -9.94 0.64 -3.09
C TRP A 14 -9.31 0.36 -1.73
N GLY A 15 -10.12 0.08 -0.70
CA GLY A 15 -9.64 -0.24 0.65
C GLY A 15 -8.54 -1.29 0.68
N LEU A 16 -8.65 -2.36 -0.12
CA LEU A 16 -7.60 -3.39 -0.25
C LEU A 16 -6.28 -2.85 -0.80
N VAL A 17 -6.33 -1.93 -1.75
CA VAL A 17 -5.13 -1.32 -2.34
C VAL A 17 -4.45 -0.43 -1.30
N TRP A 18 -5.23 0.43 -0.64
CA TRP A 18 -4.73 1.30 0.42
C TRP A 18 -4.18 0.52 1.62
N PHE A 19 -4.84 -0.57 1.99
CA PHE A 19 -4.34 -1.50 2.99
C PHE A 19 -3.01 -2.12 2.55
N GLY A 20 -2.89 -2.57 1.31
CA GLY A 20 -1.62 -3.06 0.77
C GLY A 20 -0.49 -2.03 0.86
N VAL A 21 -0.75 -0.79 0.46
CA VAL A 21 0.21 0.32 0.56
C VAL A 21 0.64 0.54 2.02
N ILE A 22 -0.31 0.69 2.94
CA ILE A 22 0.00 1.05 4.34
C ILE A 22 0.62 -0.14 5.07
N PHE A 23 0.01 -1.32 5.00
CA PHE A 23 0.42 -2.50 5.76
C PHE A 23 1.70 -3.10 5.20
N TRP A 24 1.68 -3.56 3.96
CA TRP A 24 2.86 -4.20 3.34
C TRP A 24 3.97 -3.20 3.08
N GLY A 25 3.65 -1.96 2.67
CA GLY A 25 4.65 -0.92 2.52
C GLY A 25 5.41 -0.63 3.82
N SER A 26 4.71 -0.57 4.96
CA SER A 26 5.37 -0.39 6.26
C SER A 26 6.23 -1.59 6.66
N ILE A 27 5.75 -2.82 6.43
CA ILE A 27 6.54 -4.04 6.68
C ILE A 27 7.82 -4.03 5.83
N PHE A 28 7.71 -3.77 4.53
CA PHE A 28 8.88 -3.71 3.64
C PHE A 28 9.82 -2.57 4.00
N ASN A 29 9.30 -1.42 4.40
CA ASN A 29 10.12 -0.28 4.80
C ASN A 29 10.91 -0.58 6.08
N ALA A 30 10.25 -1.13 7.10
CA ALA A 30 10.91 -1.57 8.34
C ALA A 30 11.93 -2.70 8.09
N THR A 31 11.58 -3.65 7.23
CA THR A 31 12.48 -4.74 6.82
C THR A 31 13.72 -4.18 6.14
N SER A 32 13.55 -3.27 5.19
CA SER A 32 14.65 -2.60 4.50
C SER A 32 15.53 -1.82 5.49
N ALA A 33 14.93 -1.02 6.38
CA ALA A 33 15.67 -0.26 7.40
C ALA A 33 16.51 -1.19 8.30
N TYR A 34 15.97 -2.36 8.68
CA TYR A 34 16.70 -3.35 9.47
C TYR A 34 17.93 -3.91 8.74
N PHE A 35 17.80 -4.28 7.46
CA PHE A 35 18.92 -4.84 6.67
C PHE A 35 19.98 -3.81 6.29
N PHE A 36 19.58 -2.55 6.05
CA PHE A 36 20.48 -1.47 5.64
C PHE A 36 20.91 -0.56 6.80
N GLN A 37 20.92 -1.07 8.04
CA GLN A 37 21.43 -0.38 9.23
C GLN A 37 20.81 1.01 9.46
N ASN A 38 19.50 1.14 9.32
CA ASN A 38 18.76 2.41 9.44
C ASN A 38 19.23 3.52 8.47
N SER A 39 19.80 3.16 7.32
CA SER A 39 19.97 4.10 6.22
C SER A 39 18.59 4.50 5.71
N HIS A 40 18.10 5.66 6.15
CA HIS A 40 16.82 6.24 5.72
C HIS A 40 16.93 6.81 4.29
N ASP A 41 17.18 5.92 3.33
CA ASP A 41 17.16 6.29 1.93
C ASP A 41 15.70 6.43 1.44
N LEU A 42 15.44 7.56 0.80
CA LEU A 42 14.16 7.84 0.16
C LEU A 42 13.86 6.80 -0.93
N ALA A 43 14.87 6.30 -1.64
CA ALA A 43 14.71 5.27 -2.66
C ALA A 43 14.19 3.94 -2.06
N PHE A 44 14.73 3.50 -0.93
CA PHE A 44 14.26 2.28 -0.26
C PHE A 44 12.85 2.43 0.28
N THR A 45 12.54 3.61 0.85
CA THR A 45 11.19 3.91 1.33
C THR A 45 10.18 3.87 0.18
N LEU A 46 10.50 4.52 -0.95
CA LEU A 46 9.64 4.50 -2.15
C LEU A 46 9.46 3.08 -2.69
N LEU A 47 10.54 2.30 -2.79
CA LEU A 47 10.47 0.91 -3.23
C LEU A 47 9.59 0.06 -2.33
N ALA A 48 9.70 0.20 -1.01
CA ALA A 48 8.87 -0.51 -0.06
C ALA A 48 7.38 -0.22 -0.26
N TYR A 49 7.00 1.06 -0.35
CA TYR A 49 5.60 1.45 -0.58
C TYR A 49 5.10 1.11 -1.99
N LEU A 50 5.97 1.10 -3.01
CA LEU A 50 5.64 0.59 -4.34
C LEU A 50 5.36 -0.92 -4.30
N LEU A 51 6.15 -1.71 -3.58
CA LEU A 51 5.88 -3.13 -3.39
C LEU A 51 4.55 -3.35 -2.66
N GLY A 52 4.27 -2.57 -1.60
CA GLY A 52 2.97 -2.58 -0.93
C GLY A 52 1.80 -2.25 -1.86
N LEU A 53 1.97 -1.25 -2.74
CA LEU A 53 1.00 -0.90 -3.78
C LEU A 53 0.76 -2.05 -4.75
N THR A 54 1.82 -2.68 -5.26
CA THR A 54 1.70 -3.81 -6.19
C THR A 54 0.95 -4.98 -5.58
N LEU A 55 1.20 -5.30 -4.30
CA LEU A 55 0.47 -6.32 -3.57
C LEU A 55 -0.99 -5.93 -3.37
N GLY A 56 -1.28 -4.66 -3.03
CA GLY A 56 -2.64 -4.16 -2.90
C GLY A 56 -3.43 -4.25 -4.20
N LEU A 57 -2.81 -3.89 -5.34
CA LEU A 57 -3.41 -4.04 -6.67
C LEU A 57 -3.64 -5.52 -7.03
N LEU A 58 -2.66 -6.38 -6.76
CA LEU A 58 -2.75 -7.81 -7.04
C LEU A 58 -3.84 -8.47 -6.18
N ALA A 59 -3.94 -8.09 -4.91
CA ALA A 59 -4.99 -8.54 -3.99
C ALA A 59 -6.39 -8.15 -4.50
N LYS A 60 -6.56 -6.89 -4.92
CA LYS A 60 -7.82 -6.42 -5.51
C LYS A 60 -8.16 -7.16 -6.81
N TYR A 61 -7.19 -7.36 -7.70
CA TYR A 61 -7.39 -8.07 -8.97
C TYR A 61 -7.75 -9.54 -8.77
N ARG A 62 -7.10 -10.22 -7.81
CA ARG A 62 -7.37 -11.63 -7.48
C ARG A 62 -8.57 -11.84 -6.56
N GLY A 63 -9.22 -10.78 -6.09
CA GLY A 63 -10.35 -10.88 -5.16
C GLY A 63 -9.95 -11.41 -3.77
N TRP A 64 -8.73 -11.12 -3.30
CA TRP A 64 -8.30 -11.49 -1.96
C TRP A 64 -9.12 -10.76 -0.90
N VAL A 65 -9.54 -11.50 0.11
CA VAL A 65 -10.38 -11.00 1.19
C VAL A 65 -9.50 -10.83 2.43
N TRP A 66 -8.81 -9.69 2.52
CA TRP A 66 -8.00 -9.33 3.71
C TRP A 66 -8.75 -8.38 4.65
N ILE A 67 -9.68 -7.62 4.10
CA ILE A 67 -10.64 -6.77 4.80
C ILE A 67 -11.99 -7.13 4.18
N ASN A 68 -12.85 -7.78 4.96
CA ASN A 68 -14.26 -7.97 4.64
C ASN A 68 -15.10 -7.37 5.75
#